data_AF-A0A0K8RLH8-F1
#
_entry.id   AF-A0A0K8RLH8-F1
#
_cell.length_a   1.000
_cell.length_b   1.000
_cell.length_c   1.000
_cell.angle_alpha   90.00
_cell.angle_beta   90.00
_cell.angle_gamma   90.00
#
_symmetry.space_group_name_H-M   'P 1'
#
loop_
_entity.id
_entity.type
_entity.pdbx_description
1 polymer ?
#
loop_
_entity_poly.entity_id
_entity_poly.type
_entity_poly.pdbx_seq_one_letter_code
_entity_poly.pdbx_strand_id
1 'polypeptide(L)'
;MFAIFQCTFFSWMALRVAYCGPPPGNVVYPRLLQSRGLDAEKILYIQDDIVLRLQKTSVLSEGFVFSENIDGTRVDKIMNGKKLEENMYYDRNRMASVNIENKNGGVEVKGILSDTLRITPLDLSARSNGSPIPHKIYKVDQRRVIRPSNESVVPEKIYNGTTFYAELKIVVDVNHRRAFDTDENLVHYLALCIKLVLVW
;
A
#
# COMPACT_ATOMS: atom_id res chain seq x y z
N MET A 1 62.79 29.94 14.12
CA MET A 1 62.66 28.70 14.94
C MET A 1 61.55 28.97 15.95
N PHE A 2 60.30 28.65 15.59
CA PHE A 2 59.46 27.60 16.23
C PHE A 2 59.30 27.81 17.75
N ALA A 3 58.13 27.82 18.38
CA ALA A 3 56.75 27.60 17.97
C ALA A 3 55.83 27.91 19.19
N ILE A 4 54.62 28.42 18.92
CA ILE A 4 53.33 28.05 19.52
C ILE A 4 53.23 28.02 21.06
N PHE A 5 52.34 28.83 21.65
CA PHE A 5 51.40 28.34 22.68
C PHE A 5 50.20 29.30 22.86
N GLN A 6 49.02 28.70 22.97
CA GLN A 6 47.76 29.25 23.52
C GLN A 6 46.89 30.14 22.62
N CYS A 7 46.01 29.49 21.87
CA CYS A 7 44.65 30.00 21.71
C CYS A 7 43.67 28.84 21.93
N THR A 8 43.49 28.46 23.20
CA THR A 8 42.40 27.60 23.65
C THR A 8 41.17 28.47 23.84
N PHE A 9 40.37 28.65 22.79
CA PHE A 9 39.00 29.14 22.94
C PHE A 9 38.15 28.67 21.75
N PHE A 10 37.00 28.07 22.06
CA PHE A 10 35.91 27.72 21.14
C PHE A 10 36.18 26.66 20.07
N SER A 11 36.40 25.40 20.47
CA SER A 11 35.98 24.28 19.62
C SER A 11 35.67 23.02 20.43
N TRP A 12 34.68 23.13 21.30
CA TRP A 12 34.05 21.97 21.93
C TRP A 12 32.59 22.31 22.20
N MET A 13 31.80 22.47 21.15
CA MET A 13 30.34 22.20 21.19
C MET A 13 29.79 22.21 19.76
N ALA A 14 30.08 21.16 19.00
CA ALA A 14 29.33 20.86 17.78
C ALA A 14 29.24 19.35 17.57
N LEU A 15 28.86 18.61 18.61
CA LEU A 15 28.16 17.34 18.40
C LEU A 15 26.75 17.66 17.91
N ARG A 16 26.64 18.06 16.64
CA ARG A 16 25.38 17.93 15.93
C ARG A 16 25.19 16.43 15.71
N VAL A 17 24.49 15.78 16.62
CA VAL A 17 23.81 14.54 16.32
C VAL A 17 22.82 14.88 15.22
N ALA A 18 23.22 14.66 13.98
CA ALA A 18 22.31 14.59 12.86
C ALA A 18 21.44 13.36 13.13
N TYR A 19 20.26 13.59 13.69
CA TYR A 19 19.21 12.58 13.79
C TYR A 19 18.71 12.33 12.37
N CYS A 20 19.43 11.50 11.62
CA CYS A 20 19.10 11.21 10.24
C CYS A 20 17.96 10.18 10.21
N GLY A 21 16.75 10.70 10.08
CA GLY A 21 15.59 9.98 9.58
C GLY A 21 14.89 9.02 10.56
N PRO A 22 13.64 8.64 10.26
CA PRO A 22 12.97 7.54 10.95
C PRO A 22 13.84 6.27 10.86
N PRO A 23 13.77 5.36 11.85
CA PRO A 23 14.56 4.13 11.84
C PRO A 23 14.46 3.46 10.47
N PRO A 24 15.58 2.91 9.96
CA PRO A 24 15.61 2.33 8.61
C PRO A 24 14.50 1.30 8.53
N GLY A 25 13.42 1.64 7.82
CA GLY A 25 12.42 0.65 7.47
C GLY A 25 13.16 -0.43 6.69
N ASN A 26 12.83 -1.69 6.98
CA ASN A 26 13.52 -2.82 6.36
C ASN A 26 13.43 -2.68 4.83
N VAL A 27 14.58 -2.48 4.18
CA VAL A 27 14.68 -2.28 2.73
C VAL A 27 14.84 -3.64 2.07
N VAL A 28 13.91 -3.98 1.20
CA VAL A 28 13.82 -5.29 0.54
C VAL A 28 13.83 -5.11 -0.98
N TYR A 29 14.02 -6.22 -1.70
CA TYR A 29 14.06 -6.24 -3.17
C TYR A 29 13.17 -7.37 -3.67
N PRO A 30 11.86 -7.11 -3.84
CA PRO A 30 10.89 -8.11 -4.25
C PRO A 30 11.23 -8.71 -5.62
N ARG A 31 10.95 -10.01 -5.76
CA ARG A 31 11.12 -10.77 -6.99
C ARG A 31 9.84 -11.52 -7.30
N LEU A 32 9.33 -11.32 -8.51
CA LEU A 32 8.19 -12.06 -9.01
C LEU A 32 8.69 -13.32 -9.72
N LEU A 33 8.33 -14.48 -9.19
CA LEU A 33 8.64 -15.79 -9.74
C LEU A 33 7.36 -16.33 -10.38
N GLN A 34 7.43 -16.72 -11.64
CA GLN A 34 6.30 -17.30 -12.34
C GLN A 34 6.71 -18.66 -12.91
N SER A 35 5.93 -19.70 -12.61
CA SER A 35 6.13 -21.02 -13.20
C SER A 35 5.92 -20.97 -14.72
N ARG A 36 6.50 -21.91 -15.46
CA ARG A 36 6.23 -22.07 -16.89
C ARG A 36 5.08 -23.07 -17.05
N GLY A 37 3.87 -22.59 -17.32
CA GLY A 37 2.67 -23.39 -17.51
C GLY A 37 1.42 -22.53 -17.69
N LEU A 38 0.33 -23.13 -18.19
CA LEU A 38 -0.96 -22.43 -18.42
C LEU A 38 -1.62 -21.98 -17.10
N ASP A 39 -1.31 -22.66 -16.00
CA ASP A 39 -1.85 -22.39 -14.66
C ASP A 39 -0.70 -22.03 -13.68
N ALA A 40 0.20 -21.17 -14.16
CA ALA A 40 1.41 -20.83 -13.43
C ALA A 40 1.10 -20.03 -12.17
N GLU A 41 1.29 -20.67 -11.02
CA GLU A 41 1.35 -20.00 -9.72
C GLU A 41 2.36 -18.84 -9.80
N LYS A 42 1.89 -17.62 -9.46
CA LYS A 42 2.76 -16.45 -9.31
C LYS A 42 3.16 -16.37 -7.84
N ILE A 43 4.46 -16.40 -7.58
CA ILE A 43 5.02 -16.28 -6.24
C ILE A 43 5.75 -14.95 -6.16
N LEU A 44 5.40 -14.13 -5.18
CA LEU A 44 6.17 -12.93 -4.85
C LEU A 44 7.06 -13.21 -3.66
N TYR A 45 8.36 -13.30 -3.92
CA TYR A 45 9.38 -13.38 -2.90
C TYR A 45 9.78 -11.97 -2.47
N ILE A 46 9.63 -11.63 -1.19
CA ILE A 46 10.02 -10.32 -0.65
C ILE A 46 11.26 -10.48 0.24
N GLN A 47 11.20 -11.40 1.20
CA GLN A 47 12.28 -11.82 2.09
C GLN A 47 11.95 -13.19 2.71
N ASP A 48 12.87 -13.78 3.46
CA ASP A 48 12.78 -15.17 3.95
C ASP A 48 11.46 -15.52 4.65
N ASP A 49 10.92 -14.60 5.46
CA ASP A 49 9.68 -14.77 6.22
C ASP A 49 8.45 -14.20 5.49
N ILE A 50 8.60 -13.59 4.31
CA ILE A 50 7.53 -12.96 3.53
C ILE A 50 7.59 -13.43 2.07
N VAL A 51 6.86 -14.52 1.82
CA VAL A 51 6.62 -15.08 0.49
C VAL A 51 5.12 -15.17 0.26
N LEU A 52 4.63 -14.55 -0.80
CA LEU A 52 3.20 -14.53 -1.14
C LEU A 52 2.91 -15.46 -2.31
N ARG A 53 1.86 -16.27 -2.16
CA ARG A 53 1.26 -17.08 -3.23
C ARG A 53 0.10 -16.30 -3.82
N LEU A 54 0.33 -15.74 -5.00
CA LEU A 54 -0.54 -14.75 -5.59
C LEU A 54 -1.67 -15.39 -6.38
N GLN A 55 -2.88 -15.00 -6.05
CA GLN A 55 -4.09 -15.27 -6.82
C GLN A 55 -4.62 -13.97 -7.41
N LYS A 56 -5.22 -14.06 -8.59
CA LYS A 56 -5.90 -12.90 -9.18
C LYS A 56 -7.07 -12.47 -8.32
N THR A 57 -7.23 -11.17 -8.15
CA THR A 57 -8.38 -10.59 -7.46
C THR A 57 -9.35 -9.99 -8.46
N SER A 58 -10.64 -10.03 -8.12
CA SER A 58 -11.66 -9.22 -8.74
C SER A 58 -12.56 -8.67 -7.64
N VAL A 59 -12.65 -7.34 -7.58
CA VAL A 59 -13.30 -6.58 -6.50
C VAL A 59 -14.10 -5.41 -7.05
N LEU A 60 -13.63 -4.80 -8.13
CA LEU A 60 -14.28 -3.65 -8.73
C LEU A 60 -15.25 -4.10 -9.82
N SER A 61 -16.38 -3.40 -9.95
CA SER A 61 -17.23 -3.56 -11.13
C SER A 61 -16.50 -3.05 -12.38
N GLU A 62 -16.87 -3.57 -13.55
CA GLU A 62 -16.24 -3.18 -14.82
C GLU A 62 -16.25 -1.67 -15.05
N GLY A 63 -17.36 -1.00 -14.72
CA GLY A 63 -17.45 0.45 -14.61
C GLY A 63 -18.00 0.85 -13.24
N PHE A 64 -17.41 1.87 -12.61
CA PHE A 64 -17.97 2.52 -11.42
C PHE A 64 -17.78 4.04 -11.49
N VAL A 65 -18.62 4.74 -10.73
CA VAL A 65 -18.58 6.21 -10.66
C VAL A 65 -17.64 6.64 -9.54
N PHE A 66 -16.63 7.42 -9.91
CA PHE A 66 -15.79 8.19 -9.01
C PHE A 66 -16.26 9.64 -9.00
N SER A 67 -16.67 10.14 -7.84
CA SER A 67 -17.19 11.50 -7.69
C SER A 67 -16.24 12.34 -6.86
N GLU A 68 -15.92 13.52 -7.35
CA GLU A 68 -15.08 14.52 -6.67
C GLU A 68 -15.85 15.83 -6.54
N ASN A 69 -15.60 16.59 -5.46
CA ASN A 69 -16.09 17.96 -5.34
C ASN A 69 -14.96 18.92 -5.68
N ILE A 70 -15.09 19.62 -6.81
CA ILE A 70 -14.16 20.64 -7.27
C ILE A 70 -14.88 21.98 -7.17
N ASP A 71 -14.37 22.88 -6.32
CA ASP A 71 -14.93 24.22 -6.10
C ASP A 71 -16.44 24.24 -5.79
N GLY A 72 -16.89 23.29 -4.96
CA GLY A 72 -18.29 23.14 -4.58
C GLY A 72 -19.19 22.47 -5.63
N THR A 73 -18.64 22.12 -6.80
CA THR A 73 -19.34 21.40 -7.86
C THR A 73 -18.94 19.93 -7.85
N ARG A 74 -19.93 19.04 -7.84
CA ARG A 74 -19.71 17.60 -7.98
C ARG A 74 -19.39 17.26 -9.43
N VAL A 75 -18.26 16.59 -9.65
CA VAL A 75 -17.82 16.08 -10.93
C VAL A 75 -17.73 14.56 -10.86
N ASP A 76 -18.42 13.89 -11.78
CA ASP A 76 -18.46 12.43 -11.86
C ASP A 76 -17.59 11.93 -13.02
N LYS A 77 -16.74 10.93 -12.73
CA LYS A 77 -15.86 10.24 -13.68
C LYS A 77 -16.23 8.76 -13.67
N ILE A 78 -16.43 8.16 -14.84
CA ILE A 78 -16.59 6.69 -14.95
C ILE A 78 -15.20 6.08 -15.07
N MET A 79 -14.84 5.19 -14.14
CA MET A 79 -13.56 4.48 -14.13
C MET A 79 -13.75 3.01 -14.52
N ASN A 80 -12.76 2.44 -15.20
CA ASN A 80 -12.76 1.03 -15.59
C ASN A 80 -12.14 0.16 -14.49
N GLY A 81 -12.96 -0.57 -13.75
CA GLY A 81 -12.49 -1.40 -12.65
C GLY A 81 -11.62 -2.58 -13.09
N LYS A 82 -11.93 -3.22 -14.22
CA LYS A 82 -11.12 -4.33 -14.76
C LYS A 82 -9.68 -3.90 -15.03
N LYS A 83 -9.49 -2.68 -15.56
CA LYS A 83 -8.16 -2.10 -15.79
C LYS A 83 -7.45 -1.78 -14.49
N LEU A 84 -8.16 -1.22 -13.50
CA LEU A 84 -7.57 -0.88 -12.20
C LEU A 84 -7.15 -2.12 -11.39
N GLU A 85 -7.85 -3.24 -11.52
CA GLU A 85 -7.49 -4.49 -10.83
C GLU A 85 -6.55 -5.41 -11.63
N GLU A 86 -6.17 -5.01 -12.85
CA GLU A 86 -5.39 -5.84 -13.79
C GLU A 86 -4.04 -6.31 -13.22
N ASN A 87 -3.49 -5.55 -12.26
CA ASN A 87 -2.20 -5.80 -11.61
C ASN A 87 -2.34 -6.12 -10.12
N MET A 88 -3.57 -6.27 -9.63
CA MET A 88 -3.83 -6.64 -8.24
C MET A 88 -3.85 -8.16 -8.05
N TYR A 89 -3.36 -8.56 -6.89
CA TYR A 89 -3.26 -9.95 -6.45
C TYR A 89 -3.51 -10.05 -4.95
N TYR A 90 -3.94 -11.22 -4.50
CA TYR A 90 -4.12 -11.50 -3.09
C TYR A 90 -3.52 -12.86 -2.71
N ASP A 91 -3.11 -12.99 -1.45
CA ASP A 91 -2.72 -14.25 -0.83
C ASP A 91 -3.68 -14.51 0.33
N ARG A 92 -4.49 -15.57 0.22
CA ARG A 92 -5.48 -15.95 1.22
C ARG A 92 -4.83 -16.33 2.56
N ASN A 93 -3.73 -17.07 2.51
CA ASN A 93 -3.10 -17.64 3.71
C ASN A 93 -2.43 -16.55 4.55
N ARG A 94 -1.89 -15.52 3.91
CA ARG A 94 -1.26 -14.38 4.58
C ARG A 94 -2.19 -13.18 4.79
N MET A 95 -3.41 -13.23 4.25
CA MET A 95 -4.31 -12.08 4.18
C MET A 95 -3.59 -10.85 3.60
N ALA A 96 -2.84 -11.07 2.52
CA ALA A 96 -2.08 -10.06 1.83
C ALA A 96 -2.81 -9.65 0.54
N SER A 97 -2.70 -8.38 0.17
CA SER A 97 -3.32 -7.80 -1.01
C SER A 97 -2.37 -6.76 -1.59
N VAL A 98 -1.88 -7.00 -2.81
CA VAL A 98 -0.80 -6.21 -3.42
C VAL A 98 -1.11 -5.88 -4.88
N ASN A 99 -0.70 -4.69 -5.31
CA ASN A 99 -0.59 -4.32 -6.71
C ASN A 99 0.87 -4.51 -7.17
N ILE A 100 1.07 -5.14 -8.33
CA ILE A 100 2.39 -5.50 -8.85
C ILE A 100 2.53 -5.03 -10.29
N GLU A 101 3.49 -4.13 -10.53
CA GLU A 101 3.81 -3.59 -11.85
C GLU A 101 5.25 -3.95 -12.25
N ASN A 102 5.46 -4.25 -13.52
CA ASN A 102 6.80 -4.40 -14.08
C ASN A 102 7.28 -3.04 -14.62
N LYS A 103 8.33 -2.48 -14.03
CA LYS A 103 8.93 -1.20 -14.46
C LYS A 103 10.40 -1.37 -14.75
N ASN A 104 10.81 -1.09 -15.99
CA ASN A 104 12.22 -1.11 -16.43
C ASN A 104 12.96 -2.41 -16.05
N GLY A 105 12.28 -3.57 -16.10
CA GLY A 105 12.83 -4.87 -15.73
C GLY A 105 12.85 -5.17 -14.22
N GLY A 106 12.47 -4.21 -13.37
CA GLY A 106 12.24 -4.41 -11.94
C GLY A 106 10.75 -4.62 -11.62
N VAL A 107 10.49 -5.17 -10.43
CA VAL A 107 9.12 -5.41 -9.91
C VAL A 107 8.79 -4.33 -8.89
N GLU A 108 7.77 -3.53 -9.16
CA GLU A 108 7.21 -2.56 -8.22
C GLU A 108 6.01 -3.19 -7.51
N VAL A 109 6.07 -3.25 -6.17
CA VAL A 109 5.01 -3.76 -5.32
C VAL A 109 4.49 -2.64 -4.41
N LYS A 110 3.17 -2.46 -4.38
CA LYS A 110 2.47 -1.62 -3.40
C LYS A 110 1.39 -2.44 -2.72
N GLY A 111 1.22 -2.28 -1.41
CA GLY A 111 0.04 -2.82 -0.74
C GLY A 111 0.26 -3.35 0.68
N ILE A 112 -0.52 -4.37 1.00
CA ILE A 112 -0.74 -4.91 2.33
C ILE A 112 -0.13 -6.30 2.42
N LEU A 113 0.81 -6.50 3.34
CA LEU A 113 1.49 -7.78 3.55
C LEU A 113 0.91 -8.60 4.70
N SER A 114 0.31 -7.94 5.68
CA SER A 114 -0.38 -8.54 6.82
C SER A 114 -1.30 -7.51 7.48
N ASP A 115 -1.87 -7.85 8.64
CA ASP A 115 -2.63 -6.93 9.48
C ASP A 115 -1.85 -5.66 9.87
N THR A 116 -0.53 -5.75 10.01
CA THR A 116 0.34 -4.70 10.53
C THR A 116 1.43 -4.25 9.57
N LEU A 117 1.72 -5.00 8.50
CA LEU A 117 2.81 -4.70 7.58
C LEU A 117 2.32 -4.16 6.23
N ARG A 118 3.00 -3.14 5.72
CA ARG A 118 2.79 -2.53 4.42
C ARG A 118 4.09 -2.49 3.63
N ILE A 119 3.98 -2.46 2.30
CA ILE A 119 5.10 -2.33 1.38
C ILE A 119 4.87 -1.18 0.39
N THR A 120 5.92 -0.40 0.14
CA THR A 120 5.93 0.68 -0.84
C THR A 120 7.26 0.74 -1.56
N PRO A 121 7.31 1.06 -2.87
CA PRO A 121 8.58 1.31 -3.54
C PRO A 121 9.27 2.54 -2.95
N LEU A 122 10.60 2.52 -3.01
CA LEU A 122 11.45 3.68 -2.78
C LEU A 122 11.82 4.29 -4.13
N ASP A 123 11.46 5.55 -4.34
CA ASP A 123 11.83 6.29 -5.53
C ASP A 123 13.28 6.78 -5.42
N LEU A 124 14.19 6.11 -6.12
CA LEU A 124 15.61 6.43 -6.16
C LEU A 124 15.97 6.84 -7.58
N SER A 125 16.23 8.13 -7.78
CA SER A 125 16.39 8.80 -9.09
C SER A 125 17.64 8.41 -9.89
N ALA A 126 18.51 7.53 -9.40
CA ALA A 126 19.84 7.27 -9.98
C ALA A 126 20.08 5.79 -10.32
N ARG A 127 19.12 5.08 -10.94
CA ARG A 127 19.26 3.64 -11.21
C ARG A 127 19.31 3.29 -12.68
N SER A 128 20.16 2.31 -12.99
CA SER A 128 20.27 1.72 -14.32
C SER A 128 19.03 0.87 -14.64
N ASN A 129 18.67 0.83 -15.92
CA ASN A 129 17.63 -0.07 -16.43
C ASN A 129 17.93 -1.53 -16.03
N GLY A 130 16.93 -2.25 -15.54
CA GLY A 130 17.04 -3.65 -15.12
C GLY A 130 17.44 -3.87 -13.66
N SER A 131 17.76 -2.82 -12.89
CA SER A 131 18.07 -2.97 -11.47
C SER A 131 16.81 -3.32 -10.64
N PRO A 132 16.88 -4.27 -9.67
CA PRO A 132 15.76 -4.57 -8.78
C PRO A 132 15.32 -3.34 -8.00
N ILE A 133 14.03 -2.98 -8.03
CA ILE A 133 13.47 -1.81 -7.34
C ILE A 133 13.50 -2.06 -5.82
N PRO A 134 13.95 -1.10 -4.99
CA PRO A 134 13.97 -1.27 -3.55
C PRO A 134 12.61 -0.90 -2.97
N HIS A 135 12.20 -1.61 -1.92
CA HIS A 135 10.94 -1.36 -1.23
C HIS A 135 11.19 -1.17 0.25
N LYS A 136 10.41 -0.30 0.86
CA LYS A 136 10.35 -0.17 2.31
C LYS A 136 9.19 -1.01 2.83
N ILE A 137 9.49 -1.91 3.76
CA ILE A 137 8.48 -2.51 4.64
C ILE A 137 8.38 -1.66 5.90
N TYR A 138 7.15 -1.32 6.27
CA TYR A 138 6.88 -0.56 7.48
C TYR A 138 5.65 -1.08 8.20
N LYS A 139 5.67 -0.89 9.52
CA LYS A 139 4.56 -1.24 10.40
C LYS A 139 3.56 -0.10 10.41
N VAL A 140 2.28 -0.44 10.35
CA VAL A 140 1.16 0.47 10.61
C VAL A 140 0.45 -0.04 11.86
N ASP A 141 0.24 0.86 12.82
CA ASP A 141 -0.48 0.52 14.02
C ASP A 141 -1.96 0.26 13.70
N GLN A 142 -2.50 -0.80 14.30
CA GLN A 142 -3.94 -1.03 14.24
C GLN A 142 -4.64 0.13 14.93
N ARG A 143 -5.55 0.79 14.23
CA ARG A 143 -6.40 1.81 14.83
C ARG A 143 -7.19 1.14 15.95
N ARG A 144 -7.17 1.72 17.15
CA ARG A 144 -7.99 1.23 18.26
C ARG A 144 -9.42 1.10 17.75
N VAL A 145 -10.01 -0.08 17.88
CA VAL A 145 -11.43 -0.28 17.62
C VAL A 145 -12.16 0.68 18.53
N ILE A 146 -12.70 1.76 17.96
CA ILE A 146 -13.62 2.61 18.69
C ILE A 146 -14.81 1.70 18.92
N ARG A 147 -14.96 1.22 20.15
CA ARG A 147 -16.17 0.52 20.56
C ARG A 147 -17.32 1.45 20.19
N PRO A 148 -18.32 0.98 19.42
CA PRO A 148 -19.45 1.83 19.08
C PRO A 148 -19.99 2.41 20.38
N SER A 149 -20.21 3.73 20.42
CA SER A 149 -21.17 4.30 21.36
C SER A 149 -22.49 3.53 21.17
N ASN A 150 -23.34 3.46 22.19
CA ASN A 150 -24.60 2.71 22.15
C ASN A 150 -25.64 3.28 21.14
N GLU A 151 -25.22 3.92 20.05
CA GLU A 151 -26.02 4.60 19.07
C GLU A 151 -26.28 3.69 17.86
N SER A 152 -27.57 3.36 17.73
CA SER A 152 -28.24 2.63 16.66
C SER A 152 -27.42 1.51 16.00
N VAL A 153 -27.35 0.37 16.68
CA VAL A 153 -27.33 -0.92 15.97
C VAL A 153 -28.58 -0.93 15.10
N VAL A 154 -28.43 -0.74 13.79
CA VAL A 154 -29.48 -1.08 12.82
C VAL A 154 -29.89 -2.52 13.16
N PRO A 155 -31.17 -2.81 13.39
CA PRO A 155 -31.59 -4.15 13.78
C PRO A 155 -31.01 -5.14 12.79
N GLU A 156 -30.32 -6.15 13.31
CA GLU A 156 -29.73 -7.22 12.52
C GLU A 156 -30.86 -7.82 11.67
N LYS A 157 -30.84 -7.49 10.38
CA LYS A 157 -31.85 -7.99 9.46
C LYS A 157 -31.46 -9.43 9.19
N ILE A 158 -32.11 -10.36 9.88
CA ILE A 158 -31.89 -11.79 9.72
C ILE A 158 -32.16 -12.13 8.25
N TYR A 159 -31.07 -12.37 7.51
CA TYR A 159 -31.13 -12.77 6.12
C TYR A 159 -31.11 -14.29 6.09
N ASN A 160 -32.24 -14.91 5.75
CA ASN A 160 -32.36 -16.36 5.62
C ASN A 160 -31.75 -16.91 4.31
N GLY A 161 -31.10 -16.06 3.51
CA GLY A 161 -30.43 -16.43 2.27
C GLY A 161 -28.95 -16.74 2.50
N THR A 162 -28.37 -17.60 1.66
CA THR A 162 -26.93 -17.92 1.68
C THR A 162 -26.05 -16.77 1.18
N THR A 163 -26.63 -15.82 0.45
CA THR A 163 -25.92 -14.71 -0.19
C THR A 163 -26.75 -13.43 -0.05
N PHE A 164 -26.09 -12.32 0.26
CA PHE A 164 -26.67 -10.98 0.19
C PHE A 164 -25.78 -10.09 -0.67
N TYR A 165 -26.41 -9.13 -1.36
CA TYR A 165 -25.71 -8.12 -2.15
C TYR A 165 -25.59 -6.85 -1.32
N ALA A 166 -24.38 -6.34 -1.17
CA ALA A 166 -24.11 -5.08 -0.50
C ALA A 166 -23.60 -4.06 -1.51
N GLU A 167 -24.25 -2.91 -1.57
CA GLU A 167 -23.70 -1.75 -2.28
C GLU A 167 -22.75 -1.00 -1.35
N LEU A 168 -21.50 -0.83 -1.80
CA LEU A 168 -20.48 -0.13 -1.03
C LEU A 168 -20.28 1.29 -1.58
N LYS A 169 -20.55 2.29 -0.75
CA LYS A 169 -20.21 3.69 -1.02
C LYS A 169 -19.12 4.14 -0.05
N ILE A 170 -17.93 4.43 -0.58
CA ILE A 170 -16.79 4.92 0.19
C ILE A 170 -16.68 6.42 0.02
N VAL A 171 -16.59 7.15 1.14
CA VAL A 171 -16.33 8.59 1.14
C VAL A 171 -14.95 8.82 1.72
N VAL A 172 -14.13 9.58 1.01
CA VAL A 172 -12.76 9.89 1.39
C VAL A 172 -12.66 11.38 1.67
N ASP A 173 -12.18 11.74 2.86
CA ASP A 173 -12.00 13.14 3.22
C ASP A 173 -10.73 13.73 2.56
N VAL A 174 -10.64 15.06 2.60
CA VAL A 174 -9.55 15.82 1.97
C VAL A 174 -8.17 15.46 2.55
N ASN A 175 -8.06 15.19 3.85
CA ASN A 175 -6.79 14.82 4.47
C ASN A 175 -6.32 13.44 4.00
N HIS A 176 -7.22 12.47 3.89
CA HIS A 176 -6.87 11.16 3.33
C HIS A 176 -6.55 11.25 1.84
N ARG A 177 -7.34 12.01 1.06
CA ARG A 177 -7.10 12.21 -0.39
C ARG A 177 -5.72 12.81 -0.68
N ARG A 178 -5.24 13.73 0.17
CA ARG A 178 -3.92 14.38 0.03
C ARG A 178 -2.73 13.44 0.12
N ALA A 179 -2.91 12.22 0.64
CA ALA A 179 -1.84 11.23 0.70
C ALA A 179 -1.57 10.53 -0.65
N PHE A 180 -2.38 10.80 -1.68
CA PHE A 180 -2.29 10.14 -2.98
C PHE A 180 -2.06 11.15 -4.10
N ASP A 181 -1.11 10.85 -4.98
CA ASP A 181 -0.79 11.73 -6.12
C ASP A 181 -1.89 11.73 -7.18
N THR A 182 -2.57 10.59 -7.38
CA THR A 182 -3.60 10.42 -8.41
C THR A 182 -4.84 9.75 -7.84
N ASP A 183 -5.97 9.94 -8.52
CA ASP A 183 -7.25 9.30 -8.15
C ASP A 183 -7.13 7.77 -8.27
N GLU A 184 -6.42 7.27 -9.28
CA GLU A 184 -6.19 5.84 -9.48
C GLU A 184 -5.40 5.22 -8.32
N ASN A 185 -4.39 5.93 -7.78
CA ASN A 185 -3.63 5.44 -6.63
C ASN A 185 -4.52 5.32 -5.38
N LEU A 186 -5.42 6.28 -5.16
CA LEU A 186 -6.42 6.20 -4.09
C LEU A 186 -7.35 5.00 -4.29
N VAL A 187 -7.91 4.84 -5.50
CA VAL A 187 -8.79 3.73 -5.80
C VAL A 187 -8.08 2.39 -5.67
N HIS A 188 -6.83 2.28 -6.13
CA HIS A 188 -6.03 1.07 -5.96
C HIS A 188 -5.89 0.72 -4.47
N TYR A 189 -5.53 1.69 -3.63
CA TYR A 189 -5.43 1.48 -2.20
C TYR A 189 -6.76 0.99 -1.59
N LEU A 190 -7.88 1.61 -1.94
CA LEU A 190 -9.19 1.20 -1.45
C LEU A 190 -9.57 -0.21 -1.92
N ALA A 191 -9.35 -0.53 -3.19
CA ALA A 191 -9.63 -1.85 -3.75
C ALA A 191 -8.81 -2.95 -3.04
N LEU A 192 -7.52 -2.70 -2.76
CA LEU A 192 -6.69 -3.62 -1.99
C LEU A 192 -7.26 -3.86 -0.58
N CYS A 193 -7.77 -2.81 0.08
CA CYS A 193 -8.43 -2.91 1.39
C CYS A 193 -9.76 -3.69 1.32
N ILE A 194 -10.61 -3.39 0.33
CA ILE A 194 -11.90 -4.08 0.13
C ILE A 194 -11.66 -5.58 -0.07
N LYS A 195 -10.63 -5.95 -0.85
CA LYS A 195 -10.30 -7.37 -1.07
C LYS A 195 -10.09 -8.11 0.25
N LEU A 196 -9.45 -7.51 1.24
CA LEU A 196 -9.16 -8.17 2.51
C LEU A 196 -10.42 -8.38 3.36
N VAL A 197 -11.47 -7.59 3.16
CA VAL A 197 -12.75 -7.70 3.89
C VAL A 197 -13.68 -8.72 3.23
N LEU A 198 -13.62 -8.87 1.90
CA LEU A 198 -14.51 -9.76 1.14
C LEU A 198 -14.11 -11.26 1.18
N VAL A 199 -13.10 -11.63 1.97
CA VAL A 199 -12.64 -13.03 2.10
C VAL A 199 -13.27 -13.65 3.34
N TRP A 200 -14.54 -14.05 3.23
CA TRP A 200 -15.23 -14.91 4.20
C TRP A 200 -16.08 -15.94 3.48
#